data_AF-A0A381WDT7-F1
#
_entry.id   AF-A0A381WDT7-F1
#
_cell.length_a   1.000
_cell.length_b   1.000
_cell.length_c   1.000
_cell.angle_alpha   90.00
_cell.angle_beta   90.00
_cell.angle_gamma   90.00
#
_symmetry.space_group_name_H-M   'P 1'
#
loop_
_entity.id
_entity.type
_entity.pdbx_description
1 polymer ?
#
loop_
_entity_poly.entity_id
_entity_poly.type
_entity_poly.pdbx_seq_one_letter_code
_entity_poly.pdbx_strand_id
1 'polypeptide(L)'
;VGVRIASVTGREVIDSRGNPTVQAVVVLSDGSIGSTAVPSGASTGSLEAVELRDSDPSRYSGLGVLRAVENINTEISECVFKLDPFEQSTIDNALIDLDGTTNKSRLGANAILGVSLAIARASACSTKLPLYGYLGQIFGDGEYVLPVPQMNILNGGAHADNCVDFQEFMILPVGSNSIADAVRVGADVFHTLRRILKQMGLNTGVGDEGG
;
A
#
# COMPACT_ATOMS: atom_id res chain seq x y z
N VAL A 1 -18.47 26.57 -9.28
CA VAL A 1 -17.36 26.42 -8.32
C VAL A 1 -16.79 25.04 -8.57
N GLY A 2 -15.48 24.92 -8.84
CA GLY A 2 -14.85 23.62 -9.08
C GLY A 2 -14.90 22.73 -7.84
N VAL A 3 -14.75 21.41 -8.03
CA VAL A 3 -14.62 20.45 -6.92
C VAL A 3 -13.31 20.75 -6.19
N ARG A 4 -13.34 20.72 -4.85
CA ARG A 4 -12.18 21.00 -3.99
C ARG A 4 -12.05 19.96 -2.90
N ILE A 5 -10.86 19.84 -2.33
CA ILE A 5 -10.64 19.02 -1.12
C ILE A 5 -11.37 19.69 0.05
N ALA A 6 -12.32 18.97 0.66
CA ALA A 6 -13.19 19.46 1.73
C ALA A 6 -12.75 18.96 3.11
N SER A 7 -12.24 17.73 3.21
CA SER A 7 -11.61 17.23 4.43
C SER A 7 -10.50 16.23 4.13
N VAL A 8 -9.53 16.17 5.04
CA VAL A 8 -8.48 15.15 5.10
C VAL A 8 -8.44 14.64 6.53
N THR A 9 -8.40 13.32 6.72
CA THR A 9 -8.35 12.71 8.05
C THR A 9 -7.41 11.52 8.06
N GLY A 10 -6.38 11.58 8.89
CA GLY A 10 -5.48 10.48 9.21
C GLY A 10 -5.97 9.73 10.45
N ARG A 11 -5.78 8.41 10.45
CA ARG A 11 -6.01 7.55 11.63
C ARG A 11 -5.01 6.40 11.68
N GLU A 12 -4.75 5.90 12.88
CA GLU A 12 -3.98 4.67 13.08
C GLU A 12 -4.91 3.46 12.91
N VAL A 13 -4.52 2.52 12.05
CA VAL A 13 -5.18 1.22 11.82
C VAL A 13 -4.15 0.10 11.97
N ILE A 14 -4.58 -1.16 11.90
CA ILE A 14 -3.71 -2.33 12.08
C ILE A 14 -3.50 -3.05 10.74
N ASP A 15 -2.26 -3.38 10.41
CA ASP A 15 -1.87 -4.13 9.21
C ASP A 15 -2.08 -5.65 9.36
N SER A 16 -1.75 -6.41 8.32
CA SER A 16 -1.92 -7.87 8.30
C SER A 16 -1.05 -8.62 9.32
N ARG A 17 -0.02 -7.98 9.86
CA ARG A 17 0.92 -8.54 10.86
C ARG A 17 0.62 -8.07 12.28
N GLY A 18 -0.43 -7.28 12.48
CA GLY A 18 -0.80 -6.74 13.78
C GLY A 18 -0.07 -5.46 14.16
N ASN A 19 0.70 -4.85 13.25
CA ASN A 19 1.41 -3.60 13.51
C ASN A 19 0.56 -2.38 13.14
N PRO A 20 0.74 -1.24 13.82
CA PRO A 20 0.11 0.01 13.42
C PRO A 20 0.51 0.42 12.01
N THR A 21 -0.41 1.03 11.28
CA THR A 21 -0.15 1.77 10.05
C THR A 21 -1.13 2.93 9.90
N VAL A 22 -0.85 3.82 8.96
CA VAL A 22 -1.66 5.01 8.70
C VAL A 22 -2.75 4.69 7.68
N GLN A 23 -3.97 5.13 7.96
CA GLN A 23 -5.03 5.30 6.97
C GLN A 23 -5.37 6.77 6.80
N ALA A 24 -5.37 7.24 5.56
CA ALA A 24 -5.87 8.57 5.20
C ALA A 24 -7.23 8.46 4.51
N VAL A 25 -8.14 9.39 4.82
CA VAL A 25 -9.44 9.55 4.18
C VAL A 25 -9.57 10.98 3.69
N VAL A 26 -9.98 11.15 2.45
CA VAL A 26 -10.19 12.44 1.80
C VAL A 26 -11.61 12.54 1.31
N VAL A 27 -12.26 13.66 1.60
CA VAL A 27 -13.60 14.00 1.12
C VAL A 27 -13.51 15.24 0.23
N LEU A 28 -14.12 15.17 -0.94
CA LEU A 28 -14.23 16.30 -1.88
C LEU A 28 -15.55 17.05 -1.66
N SER A 29 -15.61 18.29 -2.15
CA SER A 29 -16.77 19.18 -1.96
C SER A 29 -18.06 18.72 -2.67
N ASP A 30 -17.95 17.76 -3.60
CA ASP A 30 -19.09 17.10 -4.24
C ASP A 30 -19.56 15.84 -3.50
N GLY A 31 -18.91 15.50 -2.39
CA GLY A 31 -19.21 14.34 -1.56
C GLY A 31 -18.44 13.07 -1.95
N SER A 32 -17.57 13.10 -2.96
CA SER A 32 -16.72 11.96 -3.30
C SER A 32 -15.69 11.68 -2.21
N ILE A 33 -15.45 10.39 -1.94
CA ILE A 33 -14.59 9.94 -0.84
C ILE A 33 -13.52 8.99 -1.38
N GLY A 34 -12.27 9.22 -0.97
CA GLY A 34 -11.16 8.30 -1.17
C GLY A 34 -10.54 7.90 0.16
N SER A 35 -10.14 6.64 0.29
CA SER A 35 -9.49 6.12 1.50
C SER A 35 -8.39 5.14 1.14
N THR A 36 -7.25 5.24 1.82
CA THR A 36 -6.10 4.35 1.64
C THR A 36 -5.42 4.09 2.98
N ALA A 37 -5.16 2.81 3.28
CA ALA A 37 -4.21 2.41 4.31
C ALA A 37 -2.86 2.08 3.66
N VAL A 38 -1.77 2.49 4.30
CA VAL A 38 -0.42 2.32 3.75
C VAL A 38 0.17 0.97 4.16
N PRO A 39 0.72 0.16 3.24
CA PRO A 39 1.42 -1.06 3.61
C PRO A 39 2.73 -0.75 4.35
N SER A 40 3.19 -1.69 5.18
CA SER A 40 4.50 -1.62 5.83
C SER A 40 5.34 -2.83 5.44
N GLY A 41 6.61 -2.60 5.08
CA GLY A 41 7.56 -3.65 4.73
C GLY A 41 8.15 -4.35 5.96
N ALA A 42 8.55 -5.61 5.82
CA ALA A 42 9.38 -6.32 6.81
C ALA A 42 10.88 -6.02 6.65
N SER A 43 11.30 -5.88 5.40
CA SER A 43 12.69 -5.76 4.98
C SER A 43 12.87 -4.42 4.28
N THR A 44 13.17 -3.38 5.06
CA THR A 44 13.36 -2.02 4.56
C THR A 44 14.81 -1.83 4.12
N GLY A 45 15.04 -1.49 2.85
CA GLY A 45 16.34 -1.05 2.36
C GLY A 45 16.78 0.28 3.00
N SER A 46 18.08 0.46 3.22
CA SER A 46 18.64 1.67 3.86
C SER A 46 18.45 2.98 3.07
N LEU A 47 18.05 2.87 1.80
CA LEU A 47 17.82 3.99 0.89
C LEU A 47 16.33 4.23 0.59
N GLU A 48 15.42 3.50 1.27
CA GLU A 48 13.99 3.70 1.10
C GLU A 48 13.51 5.02 1.70
N ALA A 49 12.34 5.48 1.23
CA ALA A 49 11.64 6.56 1.89
C ALA A 49 11.21 6.10 3.30
N VAL A 50 11.31 7.01 4.28
CA VAL A 50 11.21 6.64 5.69
C VAL A 50 9.75 6.49 6.10
N GLU A 51 9.37 5.29 6.54
CA GLU A 51 8.15 5.07 7.31
C GLU A 51 8.32 5.70 8.71
N LEU A 52 7.54 6.73 9.03
CA LEU A 52 7.64 7.40 10.32
C LEU A 52 6.90 6.60 11.41
N ARG A 53 7.67 6.17 12.42
CA ARG A 53 7.22 5.46 13.62
C ARG A 53 7.44 6.32 14.87
N ASP A 54 6.65 6.07 15.91
CA ASP A 54 6.68 6.85 17.16
C ASP A 54 7.89 6.52 18.04
N SER A 55 8.41 5.28 17.95
CA SER A 55 9.48 4.76 18.82
C SER A 55 9.16 4.81 20.32
N ASP A 56 7.88 4.89 20.70
CA ASP A 56 7.40 4.80 22.07
C ASP A 56 7.26 3.33 22.53
N PRO A 57 8.14 2.82 23.41
CA PRO A 57 8.10 1.42 23.83
C PRO A 57 6.82 1.01 24.55
N SER A 58 6.05 1.98 25.08
CA SER A 58 4.79 1.71 25.79
C SER A 58 3.63 1.36 24.84
N ARG A 59 3.76 1.64 23.55
CA ARG A 59 2.73 1.39 22.53
C ARG A 59 3.29 0.58 21.38
N TYR A 60 2.69 -0.59 21.14
CA TYR A 60 3.05 -1.47 20.01
C TYR A 60 4.57 -1.71 19.89
N SER A 61 5.27 -1.83 21.02
CA SER A 61 6.72 -2.02 21.06
C SER A 61 7.53 -0.96 20.28
N GLY A 62 7.05 0.29 20.24
CA GLY A 62 7.69 1.38 19.49
C GLY A 62 7.19 1.55 18.05
N LEU A 63 6.29 0.70 17.58
CA LEU A 63 5.80 0.70 16.19
C LEU A 63 4.55 1.56 15.97
N GLY A 64 4.13 2.36 16.95
CA GLY A 64 3.05 3.34 16.76
C GLY A 64 3.31 4.31 15.60
N VAL A 65 2.26 4.90 15.04
CA VAL A 65 2.33 5.85 13.92
C VAL A 65 1.57 7.15 14.20
N LEU A 66 1.34 7.51 15.46
CA LEU A 66 0.56 8.70 15.81
C LEU A 66 1.19 9.99 15.31
N ARG A 67 2.52 10.09 15.24
CA ARG A 67 3.19 11.26 14.64
C ARG A 67 2.88 11.41 13.16
N ALA A 68 2.88 10.31 12.40
CA ALA A 68 2.50 10.32 10.99
C ALA A 68 1.01 10.68 10.80
N VAL A 69 0.15 10.19 11.70
CA VAL A 69 -1.28 10.56 11.73
C VAL A 69 -1.48 12.05 12.05
N GLU A 70 -0.73 12.59 13.01
CA GLU A 70 -0.75 14.01 13.36
C GLU A 70 -0.32 14.87 12.16
N ASN A 71 0.76 14.49 11.47
CA ASN A 71 1.22 15.17 10.25
C ASN A 71 0.12 15.23 9.17
N ILE A 72 -0.67 14.16 9.00
CA ILE A 72 -1.84 14.16 8.09
C ILE A 72 -2.89 15.17 8.54
N ASN A 73 -3.26 15.13 9.81
CA ASN A 73 -4.36 15.92 10.37
C ASN A 73 -3.99 17.41 10.57
N THR A 74 -2.74 17.79 10.34
CA THR A 74 -2.23 19.15 10.52
C THR A 74 -1.58 19.63 9.21
N GLU A 75 -0.25 19.69 9.15
CA GLU A 75 0.53 20.32 8.07
C GLU A 75 0.14 19.81 6.67
N ILE A 76 -0.05 18.50 6.50
CA ILE A 76 -0.42 17.92 5.20
C ILE A 76 -1.82 18.36 4.78
N SER A 77 -2.81 18.31 5.69
CA SER A 77 -4.17 18.75 5.38
C SER A 77 -4.21 20.23 4.99
N GLU A 78 -3.50 21.10 5.71
CA GLU A 78 -3.42 22.53 5.43
C GLU A 78 -2.80 22.84 4.07
N CYS A 79 -1.80 22.03 3.67
CA CYS A 79 -1.15 22.14 2.36
C CYS A 79 -2.12 21.80 1.23
N VAL A 80 -2.81 20.65 1.30
CA VAL A 80 -3.62 20.15 0.18
C VAL A 80 -4.96 20.86 0.05
N PHE A 81 -5.52 21.47 1.11
CA PHE A 81 -6.79 22.21 1.00
C PHE A 81 -6.80 23.34 -0.03
N LYS A 82 -5.62 23.82 -0.44
CA LYS A 82 -5.47 24.92 -1.41
C LYS A 82 -5.32 24.42 -2.85
N LEU A 83 -5.28 23.11 -3.06
CA LEU A 83 -4.93 22.49 -4.34
C LEU A 83 -6.17 21.90 -5.03
N ASP A 84 -6.06 21.76 -6.36
CA ASP A 84 -7.07 21.08 -7.17
C ASP A 84 -6.92 19.56 -7.00
N PRO A 85 -7.97 18.83 -6.57
CA PRO A 85 -7.89 17.37 -6.38
C PRO A 85 -7.59 16.59 -7.68
N PHE A 86 -7.75 17.19 -8.87
CA PHE A 86 -7.47 16.55 -10.15
C PHE A 86 -6.01 16.74 -10.62
N GLU A 87 -5.24 17.60 -9.97
CA GLU A 87 -3.84 17.90 -10.31
C GLU A 87 -2.88 17.06 -9.46
N GLN A 88 -2.90 15.73 -9.66
CA GLN A 88 -2.17 14.76 -8.83
C GLN A 88 -0.68 15.07 -8.69
N SER A 89 0.02 15.40 -9.79
CA SER A 89 1.44 15.74 -9.75
C SER A 89 1.73 17.02 -8.95
N THR A 90 0.83 18.01 -9.02
CA THR A 90 0.96 19.25 -8.25
C THR A 90 0.82 18.98 -6.75
N ILE A 91 -0.15 18.14 -6.37
CA ILE A 91 -0.34 17.69 -4.99
C ILE A 91 0.89 16.94 -4.48
N ASP A 92 1.35 15.94 -5.23
CA ASP A 92 2.47 15.09 -4.79
C ASP A 92 3.77 15.90 -4.65
N ASN A 93 4.04 16.82 -5.58
CA ASN A 93 5.16 17.74 -5.48
C ASN A 93 5.03 18.69 -4.28
N ALA A 94 3.84 19.25 -4.04
CA ALA A 94 3.62 20.11 -2.87
C ALA A 94 3.85 19.36 -1.55
N LEU A 95 3.50 18.07 -1.46
CA LEU A 95 3.77 17.24 -0.29
C LEU A 95 5.25 16.91 -0.13
N ILE A 96 5.96 16.64 -1.23
CA ILE A 96 7.42 16.42 -1.23
C ILE A 96 8.15 17.69 -0.79
N ASP A 97 7.77 18.84 -1.35
CA ASP A 97 8.35 20.15 -1.02
C ASP A 97 8.04 20.54 0.43
N LEU A 98 6.82 20.25 0.90
CA LEU A 98 6.45 20.47 2.29
C LEU A 98 7.33 19.63 3.23
N ASP A 99 7.55 18.35 2.94
CA ASP A 99 8.45 17.52 3.75
C ASP A 99 9.87 18.09 3.78
N GLY A 100 10.40 18.46 2.61
CA GLY A 100 11.69 19.13 2.45
C GLY A 100 12.92 18.21 2.62
N THR A 101 12.73 16.92 2.86
CA THR A 101 13.82 15.93 2.95
C THR A 101 13.84 15.01 1.72
N THR A 102 15.00 14.47 1.38
CA THR A 102 15.17 13.58 0.21
C THR A 102 14.44 12.25 0.35
N ASN A 103 14.17 11.82 1.58
CA ASN A 103 13.62 10.51 1.91
C ASN A 103 12.29 10.57 2.67
N LYS A 104 11.62 11.74 2.71
CA LYS A 104 10.30 11.92 3.36
C LYS A 104 10.31 11.68 4.87
N SER A 105 11.45 11.88 5.53
CA SER A 105 11.65 11.52 6.95
C SER A 105 11.01 12.49 7.95
N ARG A 106 10.65 13.70 7.53
CA ARG A 106 10.03 14.70 8.42
C ARG A 106 8.56 14.42 8.64
N LEU A 107 7.82 14.26 7.54
CA LEU A 107 6.38 13.98 7.55
C LEU A 107 6.07 12.49 7.61
N GLY A 108 6.98 11.65 7.11
CA GLY A 108 6.78 10.22 6.94
C GLY A 108 6.27 9.89 5.54
N ALA A 109 6.95 8.98 4.85
CA ALA A 109 6.53 8.45 3.56
C ALA A 109 5.13 7.81 3.65
N ASN A 110 4.82 7.20 4.79
CA ASN A 110 3.50 6.64 5.11
C ASN A 110 2.41 7.71 5.22
N ALA A 111 2.69 8.89 5.76
CA ALA A 111 1.74 9.99 5.78
C ALA A 111 1.47 10.54 4.37
N ILE A 112 2.55 10.81 3.62
CA ILE A 112 2.49 11.39 2.27
C ILE A 112 1.78 10.44 1.30
N LEU A 113 2.19 9.17 1.26
CA LEU A 113 1.60 8.17 0.37
C LEU A 113 0.12 7.95 0.69
N GLY A 114 -0.25 7.93 1.98
CA GLY A 114 -1.63 7.77 2.40
C GLY A 114 -2.53 8.86 1.82
N VAL A 115 -2.15 10.13 1.96
CA VAL A 115 -2.92 11.26 1.45
C VAL A 115 -2.90 11.31 -0.08
N SER A 116 -1.74 11.10 -0.71
CA SER A 116 -1.60 11.03 -2.18
C SER A 116 -2.59 10.06 -2.82
N LEU A 117 -2.62 8.81 -2.33
CA LEU A 117 -3.51 7.78 -2.85
C LEU A 117 -4.98 8.00 -2.45
N ALA A 118 -5.25 8.57 -1.28
CA ALA A 118 -6.61 8.92 -0.88
C ALA A 118 -7.20 10.02 -1.77
N ILE A 119 -6.42 11.04 -2.16
CA ILE A 119 -6.86 12.05 -3.13
C ILE A 119 -7.12 11.41 -4.49
N ALA A 120 -6.19 10.60 -5.02
CA ALA A 120 -6.38 9.91 -6.31
C ALA A 120 -7.68 9.09 -6.35
N ARG A 121 -8.01 8.38 -5.25
CA ARG A 121 -9.26 7.63 -5.12
C ARG A 121 -10.48 8.53 -5.05
N ALA A 122 -10.41 9.64 -4.33
CA ALA A 122 -11.52 10.59 -4.24
C ALA A 122 -11.80 11.24 -5.61
N SER A 123 -10.75 11.60 -6.35
CA SER A 123 -10.83 12.17 -7.69
C SER A 123 -11.35 11.17 -8.73
N ALA A 124 -10.93 9.91 -8.65
CA ALA A 124 -11.52 8.81 -9.43
C ALA A 124 -13.02 8.65 -9.14
N CYS A 125 -13.41 8.74 -7.87
CA CYS A 125 -14.81 8.68 -7.46
C CYS A 125 -15.63 9.87 -8.02
N SER A 126 -15.09 11.09 -7.98
CA SER A 126 -15.73 12.30 -8.52
C SER A 126 -15.92 12.24 -10.04
N THR A 127 -14.93 11.71 -10.75
CA THR A 127 -14.97 11.49 -12.21
C THR A 127 -15.77 10.25 -12.61
N LYS A 128 -16.28 9.48 -11.66
CA LYS A 128 -17.01 8.22 -11.88
C LYS A 128 -16.20 7.18 -12.67
N LEU A 129 -14.88 7.20 -12.50
CA LEU A 129 -13.97 6.24 -13.08
C LEU A 129 -13.51 5.25 -12.01
N PRO A 130 -13.30 3.98 -12.38
CA PRO A 130 -12.51 3.10 -11.53
C PRO A 130 -11.09 3.67 -11.38
N LEU A 131 -10.42 3.41 -10.27
CA LEU A 131 -9.10 3.99 -9.98
C LEU A 131 -8.08 3.72 -11.10
N TYR A 132 -8.03 2.50 -11.65
CA TYR A 132 -7.13 2.19 -12.77
C TYR A 132 -7.44 3.03 -14.02
N GLY A 133 -8.72 3.33 -14.26
CA GLY A 133 -9.15 4.14 -15.39
C GLY A 133 -8.76 5.61 -15.20
N TYR A 134 -8.97 6.14 -13.99
CA TYR A 134 -8.53 7.48 -13.61
C TYR A 134 -7.01 7.63 -13.74
N LEU A 135 -6.23 6.71 -13.15
CA LEU A 135 -4.77 6.72 -13.25
C LEU A 135 -4.29 6.58 -14.71
N GLY A 136 -4.97 5.74 -15.51
CA GLY A 136 -4.69 5.61 -16.93
C GLY A 136 -4.93 6.89 -17.74
N GLN A 137 -5.87 7.75 -17.31
CA GLN A 137 -6.09 9.05 -17.95
C GLN A 137 -5.02 10.09 -17.58
N ILE A 138 -4.58 10.11 -16.32
CA ILE A 138 -3.64 11.13 -15.84
C ILE A 138 -2.16 10.76 -16.07
N PHE A 139 -1.83 9.47 -16.14
CA PHE A 139 -0.44 8.98 -16.28
C PHE A 139 -0.23 7.94 -17.38
N GLY A 140 -1.30 7.38 -17.95
CA GLY A 140 -1.22 6.33 -18.96
C GLY A 140 -1.37 6.83 -20.39
N ASP A 141 -1.29 5.89 -21.32
CA ASP A 141 -1.54 6.06 -22.76
C ASP A 141 -2.92 5.55 -23.19
N GLY A 142 -3.73 5.07 -22.23
CA GLY A 142 -5.04 4.49 -22.47
C GLY A 142 -5.03 2.99 -22.73
N GLU A 143 -3.87 2.32 -22.71
CA GLU A 143 -3.78 0.86 -22.78
C GLU A 143 -3.80 0.23 -21.39
N TYR A 144 -4.55 -0.87 -21.27
CA TYR A 144 -4.67 -1.62 -20.01
C TYR A 144 -4.20 -3.05 -20.21
N VAL A 145 -3.26 -3.48 -19.36
CA VAL A 145 -2.73 -4.85 -19.36
C VAL A 145 -2.96 -5.45 -17.98
N LEU A 146 -3.53 -6.65 -17.95
CA LEU A 146 -3.59 -7.45 -16.73
C LEU A 146 -2.22 -8.13 -16.52
N PRO A 147 -1.61 -8.01 -15.33
CA PRO A 147 -0.29 -8.56 -15.09
C PRO A 147 -0.31 -10.09 -15.00
N VAL A 148 0.79 -10.73 -15.37
CA VAL A 148 1.02 -12.13 -15.00
C VAL A 148 1.41 -12.18 -13.53
N PRO A 149 0.64 -12.86 -12.66
CA PRO A 149 0.93 -12.86 -11.24
C PRO A 149 2.16 -13.71 -10.93
N GLN A 150 3.03 -13.19 -10.06
CA GLN A 150 4.10 -13.95 -9.42
C GLN A 150 3.59 -14.33 -8.02
N MET A 151 3.31 -15.61 -7.82
CA MET A 151 2.62 -16.08 -6.61
C MET A 151 3.63 -16.79 -5.72
N ASN A 152 3.91 -16.21 -4.54
CA ASN A 152 4.74 -16.86 -3.53
C ASN A 152 4.03 -18.11 -2.99
N ILE A 153 4.75 -19.24 -2.97
CA ILE A 153 4.22 -20.55 -2.54
C ILE A 153 5.11 -21.27 -1.51
N LEU A 154 6.31 -20.75 -1.25
CA LEU A 154 7.23 -21.24 -0.24
C LEU A 154 8.08 -20.08 0.26
N ASN A 155 8.12 -19.93 1.58
CA ASN A 155 8.90 -18.92 2.27
C ASN A 155 10.20 -19.50 2.84
N GLY A 156 11.24 -18.67 2.84
CA GLY A 156 12.52 -18.89 3.54
C GLY A 156 13.07 -17.57 4.08
N GLY A 157 14.34 -17.56 4.48
CA GLY A 157 15.02 -16.37 4.99
C GLY A 157 14.29 -15.71 6.16
N ALA A 158 14.21 -14.37 6.16
CA ALA A 158 13.57 -13.61 7.24
C ALA A 158 12.05 -13.84 7.37
N HIS A 159 11.43 -14.47 6.38
CA HIS A 159 9.98 -14.67 6.30
C HIS A 159 9.55 -16.07 6.75
N ALA A 160 10.49 -16.95 7.18
CA ALA A 160 10.16 -18.27 7.71
C ALA A 160 11.17 -18.79 8.74
N ASP A 161 10.69 -19.53 9.73
CA ASP A 161 11.52 -20.24 10.72
C ASP A 161 11.94 -21.62 10.17
N ASN A 162 12.74 -21.62 9.10
CA ASN A 162 13.22 -22.84 8.44
C ASN A 162 14.67 -22.70 7.93
N CYS A 163 15.24 -23.78 7.40
CA CYS A 163 16.63 -23.82 6.93
C CYS A 163 16.84 -23.32 5.49
N VAL A 164 15.87 -22.60 4.91
CA VAL A 164 15.94 -22.17 3.50
C VAL A 164 16.50 -20.76 3.44
N ASP A 165 17.67 -20.58 2.81
CA ASP A 165 18.32 -19.27 2.72
C ASP A 165 17.59 -18.29 1.79
N PHE A 166 16.98 -18.81 0.71
CA PHE A 166 16.23 -17.99 -0.25
C PHE A 166 14.89 -17.55 0.33
N GLN A 167 14.59 -16.26 0.21
CA GLN A 167 13.44 -15.64 0.86
C GLN A 167 12.09 -16.12 0.31
N GLU A 168 11.94 -16.20 -1.02
CA GLU A 168 10.66 -16.47 -1.68
C GLU A 168 10.85 -17.35 -2.91
N PHE A 169 9.97 -18.34 -3.07
CA PHE A 169 9.86 -19.14 -4.29
C PHE A 169 8.48 -18.93 -4.90
N MET A 170 8.47 -18.40 -6.12
CA MET A 170 7.25 -17.99 -6.80
C MET A 170 6.94 -18.87 -8.01
N ILE A 171 5.65 -19.05 -8.28
CA ILE A 171 5.15 -19.61 -9.54
C ILE A 171 4.54 -18.52 -10.40
N LEU A 172 4.72 -18.67 -11.72
CA LEU A 172 4.19 -17.75 -12.73
C LEU A 172 3.31 -18.53 -13.71
N PRO A 173 1.98 -18.36 -13.68
CA PRO A 173 1.05 -19.03 -14.60
C PRO A 173 1.06 -18.47 -16.03
N VAL A 174 2.24 -18.41 -16.70
CA VAL A 174 2.44 -17.75 -18.00
C VAL A 174 1.61 -18.31 -19.16
N GLY A 175 1.10 -19.54 -19.05
CA GLY A 175 0.24 -20.17 -20.06
C GLY A 175 -1.25 -19.90 -19.88
N SER A 176 -1.65 -19.07 -18.90
CA SER A 176 -3.06 -18.82 -18.60
C SER A 176 -3.68 -17.83 -19.59
N ASN A 177 -4.94 -18.06 -19.97
CA ASN A 177 -5.62 -17.21 -20.95
C ASN A 177 -6.29 -15.96 -20.33
N SER A 178 -6.31 -15.85 -19.00
CA SER A 178 -6.84 -14.70 -18.27
C SER A 178 -6.27 -14.64 -16.85
N ILE A 179 -6.38 -13.49 -16.18
CA ILE A 179 -6.01 -13.37 -14.76
C ILE A 179 -6.80 -14.32 -13.86
N ALA A 180 -8.08 -14.56 -14.17
CA ALA A 180 -8.92 -15.48 -13.41
C ALA A 180 -8.43 -16.93 -13.51
N ASP A 181 -8.00 -17.34 -14.71
CA ASP A 181 -7.39 -18.64 -14.94
C ASP A 181 -6.02 -18.76 -14.25
N ALA A 182 -5.19 -17.71 -14.32
CA ALA A 182 -3.91 -17.66 -13.63
C ALA A 182 -4.06 -17.83 -12.11
N VAL A 183 -5.03 -17.14 -11.50
CA VAL A 183 -5.35 -17.27 -10.07
C VAL A 183 -5.81 -18.68 -9.72
N ARG A 184 -6.67 -19.29 -10.54
CA ARG A 184 -7.11 -20.67 -10.35
C ARG A 184 -5.93 -21.65 -10.39
N VAL A 185 -5.06 -21.53 -11.41
CA VAL A 185 -3.85 -22.37 -11.54
C VAL A 185 -2.95 -22.23 -10.32
N GLY A 186 -2.74 -20.99 -9.85
CA GLY A 186 -1.99 -20.74 -8.63
C GLY A 186 -2.57 -21.44 -7.40
N ALA A 187 -3.89 -21.34 -7.19
CA ALA A 187 -4.58 -21.99 -6.09
C ALA A 187 -4.50 -23.53 -6.15
N ASP A 188 -4.64 -24.11 -7.34
CA ASP A 188 -4.51 -25.56 -7.55
C ASP A 188 -3.10 -26.06 -7.21
N VAL A 189 -2.06 -25.31 -7.61
CA VAL A 189 -0.66 -25.60 -7.27
C VAL A 189 -0.42 -25.46 -5.76
N PHE A 190 -0.89 -24.37 -5.14
CA PHE A 190 -0.75 -24.13 -3.70
C PHE A 190 -1.36 -25.27 -2.86
N HIS A 191 -2.60 -25.67 -3.16
CA HIS A 191 -3.26 -26.76 -2.43
C HIS A 191 -2.62 -28.12 -2.70
N THR A 192 -2.11 -28.35 -3.91
CA THR A 192 -1.37 -29.57 -4.24
C THR A 192 -0.06 -29.65 -3.49
N LEU A 193 0.72 -28.55 -3.46
CA LEU A 193 1.95 -28.46 -2.70
C LEU A 193 1.71 -28.71 -1.21
N ARG A 194 0.69 -28.07 -0.62
CA ARG A 194 0.31 -28.28 0.78
C ARG A 194 0.05 -29.76 1.10
N ARG A 195 -0.61 -30.49 0.20
CA ARG A 195 -0.88 -31.93 0.35
C ARG A 195 0.42 -32.75 0.28
N ILE A 196 1.32 -32.44 -0.64
CA ILE A 196 2.63 -33.09 -0.76
C ILE A 196 3.46 -32.87 0.51
N LEU A 197 3.56 -31.64 1.00
CA LEU A 197 4.29 -31.30 2.23
C LEU A 197 3.74 -32.07 3.45
N LYS A 198 2.42 -32.14 3.61
CA LYS A 198 1.79 -32.95 4.67
C LYS A 198 2.13 -34.43 4.57
N GLN A 199 2.13 -35.01 3.36
CA GLN A 199 2.50 -36.41 3.15
C GLN A 199 3.97 -36.68 3.50
N MET A 200 4.84 -35.68 3.34
CA MET A 200 6.24 -35.73 3.74
C MET A 200 6.45 -35.47 5.25
N GLY A 201 5.40 -35.19 6.01
CA GLY A 201 5.49 -34.86 7.44
C GLY A 201 6.06 -33.45 7.71
N LEU A 202 6.04 -32.56 6.72
CA LEU A 202 6.54 -31.19 6.84
C LEU A 202 5.46 -30.22 7.33
N ASN A 203 5.89 -29.10 7.92
CA ASN A 203 5.00 -28.05 8.38
C ASN A 203 4.27 -27.39 7.19
N THR A 204 3.01 -27.00 7.40
CA THR A 204 2.17 -26.27 6.43
C THR A 204 1.47 -25.07 7.06
N GLY A 205 2.07 -24.51 8.12
CA GLY A 205 1.81 -23.15 8.53
C GLY A 205 2.19 -22.19 7.40
N VAL A 206 1.54 -21.03 7.38
CA VAL A 206 1.74 -20.01 6.34
C VAL A 206 2.59 -18.87 6.89
N GLY A 207 3.50 -18.34 6.07
CA GLY A 207 4.26 -17.13 6.38
C GLY A 207 3.46 -15.83 6.21
N ASP A 208 4.14 -14.69 6.30
CA ASP A 208 3.54 -13.35 6.18
C ASP A 208 2.82 -13.15 4.83
N GLU A 209 3.33 -13.74 3.74
CA GLU A 209 2.78 -13.67 2.38
C GLU A 209 1.81 -14.81 2.03
N GLY A 210 1.56 -15.75 2.95
CA GLY A 210 0.66 -16.88 2.74
C GLY A 210 1.25 -18.12 2.07
N GLY A 211 2.55 -18.11 1.76
CA GLY A 211 3.33 -19.27 1.27
C GLY A 211 3.79 -20.22 2.36
#